data_AF-A0A7S1F7X1-F1
#
_entry.id   AF-A0A7S1F7X1-F1
#
_cell.length_a   1.000
_cell.length_b   1.000
_cell.length_c   1.000
_cell.angle_alpha   90.00
_cell.angle_beta   90.00
_cell.angle_gamma   90.00
#
_symmetry.space_group_name_H-M   'P 1'
#
loop_
_entity.id
_entity.type
_entity.pdbx_description
1 polymer ?
#
loop_
_entity_poly.entity_id
_entity_poly.type
_entity_poly.pdbx_seq_one_letter_code
_entity_poly.pdbx_strand_id
1 'polypeptide(L)'
;ILLWPVNEAVEELLFAGEPNVWTLRAARIVEALVMCAVASVCTNFAVYADWVGAVLVPMAGFLIPSCVHLQLSRKTGMTPKQVLLDVVIGVFGLGVMATTVGNQIMAE
;
A
#
# COMPACT_ATOMS: atom_id res chain seq x y z
N ILE A 1 -18.45 -8.08 9.00
CA ILE A 1 -19.14 -6.86 9.50
C ILE A 1 -18.14 -5.83 10.04
N LEU A 2 -17.15 -6.21 10.85
CA LEU A 2 -16.15 -5.27 11.40
C LEU A 2 -15.25 -4.57 10.36
N LEU A 3 -15.01 -5.17 9.19
CA LEU A 3 -14.22 -4.57 8.10
C LEU A 3 -15.05 -3.82 7.04
N TRP A 4 -16.38 -3.78 7.17
CA TRP A 4 -17.26 -3.18 6.16
C TRP A 4 -16.84 -1.77 5.73
N PRO A 5 -16.60 -0.80 6.64
CA PRO A 5 -16.24 0.56 6.22
C PRO A 5 -14.86 0.65 5.56
N VAL A 6 -13.92 -0.24 5.92
CA VAL A 6 -12.57 -0.28 5.33
C VAL A 6 -12.65 -0.88 3.93
N ASN A 7 -13.37 -1.99 3.78
CA ASN A 7 -13.63 -2.61 2.48
C ASN A 7 -14.32 -1.65 1.53
N GLU A 8 -15.30 -0.90 1.99
CA GLU A 8 -16.02 0.07 1.17
C GLU A 8 -15.08 1.17 0.65
N ALA A 9 -14.24 1.73 1.51
CA ALA A 9 -13.23 2.72 1.11
C ALA A 9 -12.19 2.16 0.13
N VAL A 10 -11.76 0.91 0.32
CA VAL A 10 -10.80 0.23 -0.58
C VAL A 10 -11.44 -0.14 -1.91
N GLU A 11 -12.68 -0.62 -1.91
CA GLU A 11 -13.47 -0.92 -3.11
C GLU A 11 -13.73 0.34 -3.93
N GLU A 12 -14.07 1.46 -3.27
CA GLU A 12 -14.25 2.76 -3.93
C GLU A 12 -12.94 3.27 -4.56
N LEU A 13 -11.81 3.09 -3.87
CA LEU A 13 -10.49 3.45 -4.38
C LEU A 13 -10.02 2.56 -5.55
N LEU A 14 -10.25 1.25 -5.48
CA LEU A 14 -9.81 0.28 -6.49
C LEU A 14 -10.68 0.28 -7.74
N PHE A 15 -11.99 0.44 -7.58
CA PHE A 15 -12.95 0.31 -8.67
C PHE A 15 -13.45 1.65 -9.21
N ALA A 16 -13.15 2.78 -8.55
CA ALA A 16 -13.29 4.18 -9.03
C ALA A 16 -14.46 4.43 -10.00
N GLY A 17 -15.63 3.86 -9.71
CA GLY A 17 -16.78 3.73 -10.62
C GLY A 17 -17.89 2.88 -10.02
N GLU A 18 -18.86 2.44 -10.83
CA GLU A 18 -19.90 1.48 -10.43
C GLU A 18 -19.48 0.04 -10.80
N PRO A 19 -18.71 -0.67 -9.95
CA PRO A 19 -18.35 -2.05 -10.22
C PRO A 19 -19.61 -2.93 -10.24
N ASN A 20 -19.62 -3.91 -11.13
CA ASN A 20 -20.67 -4.91 -11.16
C ASN A 20 -20.74 -5.64 -9.81
N VAL A 21 -21.94 -5.97 -9.34
CA VAL A 21 -22.17 -6.68 -8.08
C VAL A 21 -21.34 -7.98 -8.00
N TRP A 22 -21.10 -8.63 -9.14
CA TRP A 22 -20.25 -9.82 -9.23
C TRP A 22 -18.76 -9.55 -8.97
N THR A 23 -18.22 -8.41 -9.42
CA THR A 23 -16.80 -8.07 -9.19
C THR A 23 -16.56 -7.70 -7.74
N LEU A 24 -17.50 -6.99 -7.10
CA LEU A 24 -17.47 -6.70 -5.66
C LEU A 24 -17.48 -7.99 -4.83
N ARG A 25 -18.38 -8.92 -5.16
CA ARG A 25 -18.46 -10.22 -4.46
C ARG A 25 -17.18 -11.04 -4.65
N ALA A 26 -16.64 -11.08 -5.86
CA ALA A 26 -15.39 -11.77 -6.13
C ALA A 26 -14.22 -11.16 -5.34
N ALA A 27 -14.10 -9.83 -5.30
CA ALA A 27 -13.06 -9.13 -4.56
C ALA A 27 -13.09 -9.47 -3.06
N ARG A 28 -14.29 -9.46 -2.44
CA ARG A 28 -14.46 -9.83 -1.03
C ARG A 28 -14.10 -11.28 -0.74
N ILE A 29 -14.44 -12.20 -1.64
CA ILE A 29 -14.07 -13.62 -1.49
C ILE A 29 -12.55 -13.78 -1.58
N VAL A 30 -11.91 -13.11 -2.55
CA VAL A 30 -10.45 -13.15 -2.70
C VAL A 30 -9.76 -12.57 -1.47
N GLU A 31 -10.23 -11.43 -0.97
CA GLU A 31 -9.67 -10.81 0.24
C GLU A 31 -9.80 -11.73 1.46
N ALA A 32 -10.98 -12.34 1.66
CA ALA A 32 -11.17 -13.30 2.74
C ALA A 32 -10.24 -14.52 2.61
N LEU A 33 -10.04 -15.04 1.39
CA LEU A 33 -9.11 -16.15 1.14
C LEU A 33 -7.66 -15.75 1.42
N VAL A 34 -7.24 -14.54 1.03
CA VAL A 34 -5.91 -14.02 1.32
C VAL A 34 -5.71 -13.88 2.82
N MET A 35 -6.67 -13.29 3.54
CA MET A 35 -6.58 -13.15 5.00
C MET A 35 -6.54 -14.51 5.70
N CYS A 36 -7.30 -15.50 5.23
CA CYS A 36 -7.23 -16.88 5.73
C CYS A 36 -5.86 -17.52 5.47
N ALA A 37 -5.27 -17.30 4.28
CA ALA A 37 -3.94 -17.81 3.96
C ALA A 37 -2.84 -17.13 4.78
N VAL A 38 -2.93 -15.81 4.99
CA VAL A 38 -2.01 -15.09 5.87
C VAL A 38 -2.14 -15.58 7.31
N ALA A 39 -3.37 -15.78 7.80
CA ALA A 39 -3.61 -16.29 9.15
C ALA A 39 -3.14 -17.75 9.34
N SER A 40 -3.13 -18.56 8.28
CA SER A 40 -2.65 -19.95 8.36
C SER A 40 -1.12 -20.07 8.36
N VAL A 41 -0.42 -19.11 7.75
CA VAL A 41 1.04 -19.07 7.68
C VAL A 41 1.64 -18.23 8.82
N CYS A 42 1.00 -17.13 9.19
CA CYS A 42 1.47 -16.17 10.18
C CYS A 42 0.55 -16.19 11.41
N THR A 43 0.86 -17.07 12.37
CA THR A 43 0.10 -17.20 13.62
C THR A 43 0.52 -16.22 14.70
N ASN A 44 1.67 -15.56 14.53
CA ASN A 44 2.18 -14.55 15.43
C ASN A 44 1.76 -13.14 14.98
N PHE A 45 0.88 -12.50 15.74
CA PHE A 45 0.38 -11.17 15.44
C PHE A 45 1.50 -10.10 15.41
N ALA A 46 2.55 -10.25 16.22
CA ALA A 46 3.65 -9.29 16.24
C ALA A 46 4.41 -9.29 14.91
N VAL A 47 4.68 -10.48 14.37
CA VAL A 47 5.32 -10.65 13.07
C VAL A 47 4.44 -10.05 11.97
N TYR A 48 3.15 -10.37 11.95
CA TYR A 48 2.20 -9.78 11.00
C TYR A 48 2.19 -8.24 11.07
N ALA A 49 2.16 -7.66 12.26
CA ALA A 49 2.16 -6.21 12.45
C ALA A 49 3.47 -5.56 11.96
N ASP A 50 4.61 -6.21 12.19
CA ASP A 50 5.92 -5.74 11.72
C ASP A 50 6.01 -5.74 10.19
N TRP A 51 5.51 -6.81 9.54
CA TRP A 51 5.41 -6.89 8.09
C TRP A 51 4.53 -5.80 7.50
N VAL A 52 3.35 -5.57 8.09
CA VAL A 52 2.42 -4.51 7.67
C VAL A 52 3.05 -3.13 7.86
N GLY A 53 3.73 -2.90 8.99
CA GLY A 53 4.44 -1.66 9.27
C GLY A 53 5.61 -1.41 8.31
N ALA A 54 6.38 -2.45 7.99
CA ALA A 54 7.51 -2.39 7.07
C ALA A 54 7.12 -1.95 5.65
N VAL A 55 5.86 -2.19 5.25
CA VAL A 55 5.32 -1.78 3.95
C VAL A 55 4.57 -0.45 4.04
N LEU A 56 3.64 -0.31 4.99
CA LEU A 56 2.78 0.88 5.06
C LEU A 56 3.55 2.14 5.44
N VAL A 57 4.55 2.05 6.33
CA VAL A 57 5.30 3.23 6.79
C VAL A 57 6.09 3.87 5.64
N PRO A 58 6.88 3.13 4.83
CA PRO A 58 7.53 3.72 3.67
C PRO A 58 6.55 4.22 2.60
N MET A 59 5.43 3.50 2.42
CA MET A 59 4.41 3.91 1.45
C MET A 59 3.78 5.25 1.82
N ALA A 60 3.30 5.39 3.06
CA ALA A 60 2.65 6.60 3.53
C ALA A 60 3.64 7.75 3.75
N GLY A 61 4.87 7.45 4.20
CA GLY A 61 5.87 8.46 4.57
C GLY A 61 6.63 9.05 3.38
N PHE A 62 6.85 8.28 2.31
CA PHE A 62 7.71 8.70 1.20
C PHE A 62 7.05 8.55 -0.16
N LEU A 63 6.54 7.35 -0.49
CA LEU A 63 6.09 7.04 -1.84
C LEU A 63 4.81 7.76 -2.24
N ILE A 64 3.76 7.67 -1.43
CA ILE A 64 2.46 8.28 -1.72
C ILE A 64 2.60 9.81 -1.81
N PRO A 65 3.20 10.52 -0.83
CA PRO A 65 3.35 11.98 -0.91
C PRO A 65 4.15 12.44 -2.14
N SER A 66 5.25 11.76 -2.46
CA SER A 66 6.08 12.11 -3.62
C SER A 66 5.33 11.89 -4.94
N CYS A 67 4.62 10.77 -5.07
CA CYS A 67 3.79 10.50 -6.25
C CYS A 67 2.64 11.49 -6.40
N VAL A 68 1.95 11.80 -5.29
CA VAL A 68 0.84 12.76 -5.27
C VAL A 68 1.35 14.16 -5.63
N HIS A 69 2.46 14.60 -5.05
CA HIS A 69 3.06 15.88 -5.36
C HIS A 69 3.48 15.97 -6.83
N LEU A 70 4.14 14.93 -7.35
CA LEU A 70 4.50 14.85 -8.78
C LEU A 70 3.27 14.89 -9.70
N GLN A 71 2.17 14.22 -9.36
CA GLN A 71 0.97 14.19 -10.20
C GLN A 71 0.18 15.51 -10.16
N LEU A 72 0.00 16.09 -8.97
CA LEU A 72 -0.73 17.35 -8.79
C LEU A 72 0.07 18.53 -9.37
N SER A 73 1.37 18.59 -9.07
CA SER A 73 2.21 19.71 -9.45
C SER A 73 2.69 19.65 -10.90
N ARG A 74 2.56 18.50 -11.60
CA ARG A 74 2.83 18.41 -13.04
C ARG A 74 2.00 19.39 -13.86
N LYS A 75 0.77 19.67 -13.42
CA LYS A 75 -0.19 20.56 -14.11
C LYS A 75 0.10 22.04 -13.84
N THR A 76 0.81 22.37 -12.77
CA THR A 76 1.07 23.76 -12.34
C THR A 76 2.47 24.27 -12.68
N GLY A 77 3.31 23.45 -13.32
CA GLY A 77 4.64 23.86 -13.81
C GLY A 77 5.74 23.70 -12.76
N MET A 78 6.09 22.44 -12.43
CA MET A 78 7.19 22.12 -11.51
C MET A 78 8.56 22.53 -12.04
N THR A 79 9.42 22.98 -11.13
CA THR A 79 10.84 23.16 -11.43
C THR A 79 11.56 21.81 -11.51
N PRO A 80 12.59 21.65 -12.37
CA PRO A 80 13.34 20.39 -12.49
C PRO A 80 13.97 19.90 -11.17
N LYS A 81 14.32 20.84 -10.27
CA LYS A 81 14.87 20.51 -8.95
C LYS A 81 13.85 19.87 -8.02
N GLN A 82 12.58 20.30 -8.08
CA GLN A 82 11.51 19.69 -7.30
C GLN A 82 11.21 18.27 -7.78
N VAL A 83 11.11 18.07 -9.10
CA VAL A 83 10.93 16.74 -9.69
C VAL A 83 12.06 15.79 -9.28
N LEU A 84 13.31 16.25 -9.35
CA LEU A 84 14.46 15.45 -8.92
C LEU A 84 14.37 15.07 -7.44
N LEU A 85 13.98 16.01 -6.58
CA LEU A 85 13.83 15.76 -5.14
C LEU A 85 12.73 14.74 -4.85
N ASP A 86 11.55 14.87 -5.48
CA ASP A 86 10.46 13.89 -5.32
C ASP A 86 10.86 12.49 -5.82
N VAL A 87 11.60 12.40 -6.93
CA VAL A 87 12.11 11.12 -7.44
C VAL A 87 13.13 10.52 -6.45
N VAL A 88 14.05 11.31 -5.90
CA VAL A 88 15.01 10.83 -4.89
C VAL A 88 14.29 10.34 -3.65
N ILE A 89 13.29 11.06 -3.16
CA ILE A 89 12.48 10.65 -2.00
C ILE A 89 11.71 9.36 -2.30
N GLY A 90 11.13 9.23 -3.50
CA GLY A 90 10.45 8.01 -3.93
C GLY A 90 11.39 6.80 -3.99
N VAL A 91 12.58 6.96 -4.59
CA VAL A 91 13.60 5.89 -4.66
C VAL A 91 14.11 5.54 -3.26
N PHE A 92 14.33 6.52 -2.39
CA PHE A 92 14.69 6.29 -1.00
C PHE A 92 13.61 5.49 -0.27
N GLY A 93 12.34 5.84 -0.43
CA GLY A 93 11.20 5.11 0.14
C GLY A 93 11.13 3.65 -0.32
N LEU A 94 11.36 3.38 -1.61
CA LEU A 94 11.46 2.01 -2.13
C LEU A 94 12.66 1.26 -1.55
N GLY A 95 13.81 1.91 -1.41
CA GLY A 95 14.98 1.34 -0.79
C GLY A 95 14.72 0.93 0.67
N VAL A 96 14.12 1.84 1.45
CA VAL A 96 13.72 1.56 2.83
C VAL A 96 12.77 0.36 2.88
N MET A 97 11.71 0.37 2.08
CA MET A 97 10.75 -0.75 2.01
C MET A 97 11.42 -2.08 1.65
N ALA A 98 12.30 -2.10 0.65
CA ALA A 98 13.00 -3.31 0.24
C ALA A 98 13.92 -3.85 1.35
N THR A 99 14.63 -2.95 2.05
CA THR A 99 15.51 -3.34 3.16
C THR A 99 14.74 -3.78 4.41
N THR A 100 13.65 -3.11 4.77
CA THR A 100 12.84 -3.49 5.93
C THR A 100 12.15 -4.83 5.69
N VAL A 101 11.54 -5.02 4.52
CA VAL A 101 10.95 -6.31 4.13
C VAL A 101 12.01 -7.40 4.03
N GLY A 102 13.15 -7.14 3.40
CA GLY A 102 14.25 -8.11 3.28
C GLY A 102 14.81 -8.55 4.64
N ASN A 103 14.92 -7.63 5.60
CA ASN A 103 15.35 -7.96 6.96
C ASN A 103 14.32 -8.79 7.72
N GLN A 104 13.02 -8.57 7.48
CA GLN A 104 11.96 -9.40 8.08
C GLN A 104 11.97 -10.82 7.52
N ILE A 105 12.23 -11.00 6.21
CA ILE A 105 12.39 -12.33 5.59
C ILE A 105 13.59 -13.10 6.16
N MET A 106 14.70 -12.42 6.44
CA MET A 106 15.91 -13.06 6.97
C MET A 106 15.86 -13.34 8.47
N ALA A 107 14.87 -12.79 9.19
CA ALA A 107 14.70 -12.95 10.63
C ALA A 107 13.75 -14.10 11.02
N GLU A 108 12.97 -14.63 10.06
CA GLU A 108 12.15 -15.85 10.17
C GLU A 108 12.95 -17.12 9.86
#